data_AF-A0A8H7IX22-F1
#
_entry.id   AF-A0A8H7IX22-F1
#
_cell.length_a   1.000
_cell.length_b   1.000
_cell.length_c   1.000
_cell.angle_alpha   90.00
_cell.angle_beta   90.00
_cell.angle_gamma   90.00
#
_symmetry.space_group_name_H-M   'P 1'
#
loop_
_entity.id
_entity.type
_entity.pdbx_description
1 polymer ?
#
loop_
_entity_poly.entity_id
_entity_poly.type
_entity_poly.pdbx_seq_one_letter_code
_entity_poly.pdbx_strand_id
1 'polypeptide(L)'
;MAPIAKNNAFGAGSPSWNLSFPEGNLTAAEIIAYLPHWLKSVDVILRFVNNGGRSVTITHLLHKLRVMPSSNYQANSTTIMMHYAMRRAGYEEWTIGTRHEYEDDREYDENSLYVGDFRPPRITHPKNVSTKQKTKEDELARNCAADPIPFKDLALHVKKHPSGSDALDLTRCVDYALKHPKEQWLFPNDFQKLVKHLGGPLPVTHSHLDPQLFARCNSIYKAHGPGRLPAKYNKKSKPESEIDTDSDTEPKSKTVSKKASTKKTKKTKKVMREARGNVSADATPLTRGKREFDELEEGNDDGGGRRRSSRRVKTAPVYVDNDEDATDVDKIDADYATPHKKRKLSRVPPMPKEEESDFEAKEDPESDDDMLPVIDEAADEPDFATPTAARGRRLASSKARQVIQQQSSAVLMEQFRASAAAAKPAHKSFMDNSPGMVAAARAYEHRVPVYLTPPVLSANRMIIDPYTVYLYAQEGCRNEDELWASALSTYRFGGPRRHAPFRELYRLTEPMAWDTSDWAENIRWAKEQYKEFGVETWTEYDDHLERITRWRMQTLWVSEETVSAGM
;
A
#
# COMPACT_ATOMS: atom_id res chain seq x y z
N MET A 1 27.72 15.79 -13.38
CA MET A 1 26.80 14.90 -12.65
C MET A 1 25.82 14.31 -13.65
N ALA A 2 25.49 13.01 -13.54
CA ALA A 2 24.47 12.41 -14.41
C ALA A 2 23.10 13.09 -14.19
N PRO A 3 22.27 13.26 -15.24
CA PRO A 3 20.97 13.91 -15.10
C PRO A 3 20.06 13.13 -14.15
N ILE A 4 19.51 13.84 -13.15
CA ILE A 4 18.59 13.25 -12.17
C ILE A 4 17.31 12.84 -12.91
N ALA A 5 16.99 11.55 -12.87
CA ALA A 5 15.76 11.04 -13.49
C ALA A 5 14.53 11.75 -12.88
N LYS A 6 13.72 12.41 -13.71
CA LYS A 6 12.47 13.09 -13.30
C LYS A 6 11.56 12.21 -12.43
N ASN A 7 11.58 10.89 -12.68
CA ASN A 7 10.79 9.87 -11.97
C ASN A 7 11.53 9.22 -10.78
N ASN A 8 12.32 10.00 -10.01
CA ASN A 8 13.01 9.51 -8.81
C ASN A 8 12.06 9.44 -7.60
N ALA A 9 11.31 8.33 -7.50
CA ALA A 9 10.35 8.07 -6.43
C ALA A 9 10.94 8.07 -5.00
N PHE A 10 12.27 8.01 -4.84
CA PHE A 10 12.96 7.94 -3.55
C PHE A 10 13.76 9.20 -3.20
N GLY A 11 13.71 10.24 -4.04
CA GLY A 11 14.38 11.52 -3.83
C GLY A 11 15.77 11.60 -4.48
N ALA A 12 16.18 12.81 -4.87
CA ALA A 12 17.29 13.09 -5.78
C ALA A 12 18.64 12.43 -5.41
N GLY A 13 18.95 12.27 -4.11
CA GLY A 13 20.16 11.59 -3.62
C GLY A 13 20.09 10.06 -3.60
N SER A 14 19.05 9.43 -4.15
CA SER A 14 18.94 7.96 -4.19
C SER A 14 19.82 7.37 -5.30
N PRO A 15 20.63 6.32 -5.00
CA PRO A 15 21.51 5.69 -5.99
C PRO A 15 20.79 5.18 -7.23
N SER A 16 21.51 5.16 -8.37
CA SER A 16 20.96 4.65 -9.61
C SER A 16 20.55 3.17 -9.50
N TRP A 17 19.37 2.85 -10.03
CA TRP A 17 18.92 1.47 -10.25
C TRP A 17 19.93 0.62 -11.05
N ASN A 18 20.73 1.24 -11.94
CA ASN A 18 21.74 0.58 -12.76
C ASN A 18 23.12 0.47 -12.08
N LEU A 19 23.23 0.75 -10.79
CA LEU A 19 24.46 0.50 -10.03
C LEU A 19 24.64 -1.01 -9.85
N SER A 20 25.85 -1.52 -10.09
CA SER A 20 26.16 -2.96 -9.95
C SER A 20 26.10 -3.40 -8.49
N PHE A 21 25.83 -4.69 -8.27
CA PHE A 21 25.89 -5.28 -6.94
C PHE A 21 27.36 -5.53 -6.52
N PRO A 22 27.70 -5.38 -5.22
CA PRO A 22 29.01 -5.76 -4.70
C PRO A 22 29.06 -7.28 -4.44
N GLU A 23 30.26 -7.84 -4.44
CA GLU A 23 30.49 -9.18 -3.91
C GLU A 23 30.44 -9.18 -2.37
N GLY A 24 29.36 -9.66 -1.79
CA GLY A 24 29.21 -9.87 -0.34
C GLY A 24 27.77 -10.01 0.12
N ASN A 25 27.59 -10.04 1.45
CA ASN A 25 26.30 -10.24 2.10
C ASN A 25 25.63 -8.90 2.45
N LEU A 26 24.39 -8.70 2.00
CA LEU A 26 23.56 -7.55 2.34
C LEU A 26 22.21 -8.00 2.90
N THR A 27 21.76 -7.38 3.98
CA THR A 27 20.39 -7.59 4.49
C THR A 27 19.35 -6.88 3.61
N ALA A 28 18.11 -7.38 3.59
CA ALA A 28 17.01 -6.65 2.95
C ALA A 28 16.80 -5.23 3.54
N ALA A 29 17.11 -5.01 4.81
CA ALA A 29 17.02 -3.69 5.44
C ALA A 29 18.08 -2.71 4.92
N GLU A 30 19.31 -3.16 4.70
CA GLU A 30 20.37 -2.35 4.08
C GLU A 30 20.04 -1.99 2.63
N ILE A 31 19.55 -2.96 1.84
CA ILE A 31 19.11 -2.71 0.46
C ILE A 31 17.98 -1.68 0.43
N ILE A 32 16.96 -1.81 1.30
CA ILE A 32 15.85 -0.85 1.36
C ILE A 32 16.30 0.54 1.88
N ALA A 33 17.21 0.59 2.86
CA ALA A 33 17.70 1.83 3.43
C ALA A 33 18.58 2.62 2.45
N TYR A 34 19.57 1.98 1.84
CA TYR A 34 20.62 2.65 1.06
C TYR A 34 20.35 2.63 -0.46
N LEU A 35 19.73 1.56 -0.97
CA LEU A 35 19.65 1.23 -2.40
C LEU A 35 18.20 0.94 -2.82
N PRO A 36 17.21 1.78 -2.49
CA PRO A 36 15.78 1.47 -2.67
C PRO A 36 15.39 1.26 -4.14
N HIS A 37 16.17 1.81 -5.07
CA HIS A 37 16.00 1.61 -6.51
C HIS A 37 16.34 0.20 -7.00
N TRP A 38 17.04 -0.62 -6.21
CA TRP A 38 17.23 -2.05 -6.47
C TRP A 38 15.96 -2.89 -6.28
N LEU A 39 14.87 -2.33 -5.73
CA LEU A 39 13.52 -2.92 -5.82
C LEU A 39 12.98 -3.03 -7.27
N LYS A 40 13.80 -2.64 -8.26
CA LYS A 40 13.58 -2.87 -9.70
C LYS A 40 14.45 -4.02 -10.26
N SER A 41 15.37 -4.62 -9.50
CA SER A 41 16.08 -5.82 -9.94
C SER A 41 15.18 -7.04 -9.74
N VAL A 42 15.06 -7.88 -10.77
CA VAL A 42 14.32 -9.16 -10.73
C VAL A 42 14.76 -10.00 -9.55
N ASP A 43 16.07 -10.09 -9.30
CA ASP A 43 16.64 -11.01 -8.32
C ASP A 43 16.39 -10.54 -6.88
N VAL A 44 16.42 -9.21 -6.67
CA VAL A 44 16.00 -8.61 -5.38
C VAL A 44 14.51 -8.81 -5.14
N ILE A 45 13.68 -8.68 -6.18
CA ILE A 45 12.23 -8.91 -6.09
C ILE A 45 11.96 -10.37 -5.72
N LEU A 46 12.55 -11.33 -6.44
CA LEU A 46 12.38 -12.76 -6.19
C LEU A 46 12.89 -13.12 -4.79
N ARG A 47 14.13 -12.75 -4.43
CA ARG A 47 14.68 -12.97 -3.08
C ARG A 47 13.76 -12.42 -1.99
N PHE A 48 13.34 -11.15 -2.07
CA PHE A 48 12.50 -10.54 -1.04
C PHE A 48 11.15 -11.22 -0.95
N VAL A 49 10.49 -11.45 -2.09
CA VAL A 49 9.15 -12.01 -2.13
C VAL A 49 9.18 -13.46 -1.65
N ASN A 50 10.09 -14.30 -2.14
CA ASN A 50 10.23 -15.71 -1.72
C ASN A 50 10.37 -15.81 -0.21
N ASN A 51 11.25 -15.01 0.39
CA ASN A 51 11.45 -14.86 1.84
C ASN A 51 10.29 -14.18 2.62
N GLY A 52 9.11 -14.02 2.03
CA GLY A 52 7.90 -13.53 2.71
C GLY A 52 7.71 -12.01 2.68
N GLY A 53 8.53 -11.29 1.92
CA GLY A 53 8.40 -9.87 1.65
C GLY A 53 7.09 -9.55 0.92
N ARG A 54 6.32 -8.61 1.46
CA ARG A 54 5.08 -8.10 0.85
C ARG A 54 5.27 -6.62 0.55
N SER A 55 4.62 -6.12 -0.50
CA SER A 55 4.74 -4.70 -0.88
C SER A 55 4.40 -3.75 0.28
N VAL A 56 3.34 -4.04 1.04
CA VAL A 56 2.99 -3.33 2.28
C VAL A 56 4.15 -3.27 3.30
N THR A 57 4.80 -4.40 3.54
CA THR A 57 5.91 -4.53 4.50
C THR A 57 7.16 -3.79 4.01
N ILE A 58 7.44 -3.84 2.69
CA ILE A 58 8.53 -3.11 2.05
C ILE A 58 8.28 -1.60 2.08
N THR A 59 7.05 -1.13 1.81
CA THR A 59 6.66 0.28 1.97
C THR A 59 6.81 0.76 3.41
N HIS A 60 6.42 -0.05 4.39
CA HIS A 60 6.62 0.29 5.81
C HIS A 60 8.10 0.42 6.15
N LEU A 61 8.95 -0.50 5.66
CA LEU A 61 10.41 -0.41 5.80
C LEU A 61 10.98 0.85 5.13
N LEU A 62 10.52 1.21 3.93
CA LEU A 62 10.90 2.46 3.26
C LEU A 62 10.57 3.69 4.12
N HIS A 63 9.37 3.77 4.71
CA HIS A 63 8.96 4.89 5.58
C HIS A 63 9.67 4.91 6.95
N LYS A 64 10.12 3.75 7.43
CA LYS A 64 10.93 3.58 8.65
C LYS A 64 12.36 4.07 8.42
N LEU A 65 12.97 3.67 7.29
CA LEU A 65 14.41 3.79 7.03
C LEU A 65 14.79 5.00 6.17
N ARG A 66 13.90 5.54 5.33
CA ARG A 66 14.17 6.67 4.42
C ARG A 66 13.22 7.86 4.61
N VAL A 67 13.70 9.03 4.22
CA VAL A 67 12.91 10.25 4.02
C VAL A 67 12.39 10.23 2.59
N MET A 68 11.09 9.98 2.42
CA MET A 68 10.47 9.94 1.10
C MET A 68 10.17 11.36 0.59
N PRO A 69 10.36 11.64 -0.72
CA PRO A 69 10.07 12.97 -1.29
C PRO A 69 8.57 13.28 -1.33
N SER A 70 7.73 12.24 -1.30
CA SER A 70 6.27 12.35 -1.19
C SER A 70 5.80 11.58 0.04
N SER A 71 4.99 12.23 0.88
CA SER A 71 4.29 11.60 2.01
C SER A 71 3.27 10.54 1.57
N ASN A 72 2.88 10.55 0.29
CA ASN A 72 1.85 9.69 -0.29
C ASN A 72 2.41 8.45 -0.99
N TYR A 73 3.66 8.04 -0.72
CA TYR A 73 4.18 6.78 -1.24
C TYR A 73 3.44 5.60 -0.58
N GLN A 74 2.93 4.67 -1.40
CA GLN A 74 1.98 3.64 -0.95
C GLN A 74 2.42 2.23 -1.36
N ALA A 75 1.85 1.22 -0.69
CA ALA A 75 2.03 -0.19 -1.03
C ALA A 75 1.74 -0.50 -2.51
N ASN A 76 0.78 0.21 -3.13
CA ASN A 76 0.50 0.08 -4.55
C ASN A 76 1.67 0.57 -5.42
N SER A 77 2.35 1.66 -5.04
CA SER A 77 3.53 2.18 -5.74
C SER A 77 4.70 1.19 -5.70
N THR A 78 4.92 0.52 -4.56
CA THR A 78 5.91 -0.57 -4.45
C THR A 78 5.50 -1.79 -5.28
N THR A 79 4.22 -2.20 -5.24
CA THR A 79 3.71 -3.31 -6.08
C THR A 79 3.92 -3.02 -7.58
N ILE A 80 3.54 -1.84 -8.06
CA ILE A 80 3.70 -1.42 -9.46
C ILE A 80 5.17 -1.44 -9.87
N MET A 81 6.08 -0.94 -9.02
CA MET A 81 7.52 -0.93 -9.30
C MET A 81 8.08 -2.34 -9.52
N MET A 82 7.69 -3.30 -8.68
CA MET A 82 8.13 -4.70 -8.80
C MET A 82 7.47 -5.38 -10.01
N HIS A 83 6.15 -5.21 -10.19
CA HIS A 83 5.43 -5.78 -11.35
C HIS A 83 5.99 -5.26 -12.68
N TYR A 84 6.29 -3.97 -12.80
CA TYR A 84 6.87 -3.40 -14.01
C TYR A 84 8.24 -4.02 -14.34
N ALA A 85 9.11 -4.17 -13.34
CA ALA A 85 10.42 -4.80 -13.50
C ALA A 85 10.31 -6.28 -13.93
N MET A 86 9.43 -7.06 -13.30
CA MET A 86 9.21 -8.47 -13.64
C MET A 86 8.66 -8.64 -15.06
N ARG A 87 7.60 -7.90 -15.42
CA ARG A 87 7.03 -7.95 -16.78
C ARG A 87 8.04 -7.59 -17.86
N ARG A 88 8.83 -6.55 -17.62
CA ARG A 88 9.86 -6.12 -18.56
C ARG A 88 11.02 -7.10 -18.72
N ALA A 89 11.18 -8.05 -17.79
CA ALA A 89 12.11 -9.17 -17.90
C ALA A 89 11.48 -10.44 -18.49
N GLY A 90 10.27 -10.36 -19.08
CA GLY A 90 9.57 -11.47 -19.71
C GLY A 90 8.51 -12.17 -18.85
N TYR A 91 8.37 -11.79 -17.57
CA TYR A 91 7.42 -12.39 -16.66
C TYR A 91 6.05 -11.66 -16.69
N GLU A 92 5.34 -11.73 -17.82
CA GLU A 92 4.17 -10.88 -18.11
C GLU A 92 2.99 -11.02 -17.13
N GLU A 93 2.59 -12.24 -16.81
CA GLU A 93 1.49 -12.53 -15.87
C GLU A 93 1.96 -12.61 -14.39
N TRP A 94 3.24 -12.30 -14.12
CA TRP A 94 3.79 -12.40 -12.78
C TRP A 94 3.16 -11.37 -11.84
N THR A 95 2.78 -11.87 -10.66
CA THR A 95 2.34 -11.09 -9.53
C THR A 95 2.89 -11.71 -8.26
N ILE A 96 2.90 -10.94 -7.16
CA ILE A 96 3.28 -11.44 -5.83
C ILE A 96 2.45 -12.69 -5.42
N GLY A 97 1.23 -12.85 -5.94
CA GLY A 97 0.37 -14.02 -5.69
C GLY A 97 0.65 -15.22 -6.59
N THR A 98 0.92 -14.99 -7.87
CA THR A 98 1.20 -16.03 -8.89
C THR A 98 2.67 -16.47 -8.90
N ARG A 99 3.54 -15.88 -8.06
CA ARG A 99 4.99 -16.20 -8.00
C ARG A 99 5.35 -17.69 -8.03
N HIS A 100 4.51 -18.54 -7.44
CA HIS A 100 4.74 -19.97 -7.23
C HIS A 100 4.42 -20.81 -8.49
N GLU A 101 3.89 -20.17 -9.52
CA GLU A 101 3.59 -20.72 -10.84
C GLU A 101 4.77 -20.48 -11.81
N TYR A 102 5.78 -19.72 -11.40
CA TYR A 102 7.00 -19.43 -12.15
C TYR A 102 8.16 -20.26 -11.60
N GLU A 103 8.89 -20.90 -12.50
CA GLU A 103 10.19 -21.48 -12.17
C GLU A 103 11.20 -20.33 -11.98
N ASP A 104 11.88 -20.31 -10.83
CA ASP A 104 13.00 -19.39 -10.63
C ASP A 104 14.13 -19.79 -11.60
N ASP A 105 14.67 -18.82 -12.35
CA ASP A 105 15.76 -19.06 -13.31
C ASP A 105 17.11 -19.40 -12.66
N ARG A 106 17.14 -19.39 -11.32
CA ARG A 106 18.25 -19.78 -10.44
C ARG A 106 17.75 -20.43 -9.16
N GLU A 107 18.57 -21.32 -8.62
CA GLU A 107 18.39 -21.88 -7.29
C GLU A 107 18.73 -20.82 -6.23
N TYR A 108 17.71 -20.26 -5.58
CA TYR A 108 17.88 -19.32 -4.46
C TYR A 108 17.98 -20.07 -3.13
N ASP A 109 19.14 -20.02 -2.46
CA ASP A 109 19.22 -20.38 -1.04
C ASP A 109 18.53 -19.31 -0.19
N GLU A 110 17.41 -19.68 0.43
CA GLU A 110 16.64 -18.82 1.34
C GLU A 110 17.46 -18.30 2.55
N ASN A 111 18.56 -18.99 2.89
CA ASN A 111 19.47 -18.61 3.97
C ASN A 111 20.65 -17.73 3.52
N SER A 112 20.79 -17.49 2.21
CA SER A 112 21.87 -16.67 1.66
C SER A 112 21.49 -15.19 1.63
N LEU A 113 22.39 -14.36 2.14
CA LEU A 113 22.32 -12.89 2.02
C LEU A 113 23.21 -12.35 0.90
N TYR A 114 23.89 -13.23 0.16
CA TYR A 114 24.81 -12.86 -0.90
C TYR A 114 24.07 -12.13 -2.04
N VAL A 115 24.73 -11.14 -2.64
CA VAL A 115 24.20 -10.39 -3.79
C VAL A 115 25.18 -10.28 -4.95
N GLY A 116 26.37 -10.88 -4.87
CA GLY A 116 27.42 -10.68 -5.88
C GLY A 116 27.10 -11.25 -7.27
N ASP A 117 26.14 -12.19 -7.35
CA ASP A 117 25.61 -12.76 -8.59
C ASP A 117 24.33 -12.04 -9.08
N PHE A 118 23.83 -11.03 -8.35
CA PHE A 118 22.59 -10.35 -8.72
C PHE A 118 22.78 -9.46 -9.96
N ARG A 119 21.78 -9.49 -10.83
CA ARG A 119 21.73 -8.79 -12.11
C ARG A 119 21.05 -7.44 -11.92
N PRO A 120 21.71 -6.31 -12.25
CA PRO A 120 21.07 -5.01 -12.26
C PRO A 120 20.05 -4.92 -13.41
N PRO A 121 19.03 -4.05 -13.30
CA PRO A 121 17.95 -3.87 -14.28
C PRO A 121 18.41 -3.75 -15.73
N ARG A 122 19.53 -3.06 -15.99
CA ARG A 122 20.16 -2.94 -17.32
C ARG A 122 20.48 -4.28 -18.01
N ILE A 123 20.68 -5.36 -17.23
CA ILE A 123 20.95 -6.72 -17.75
C ILE A 123 19.64 -7.49 -17.91
N THR A 124 18.77 -7.49 -16.90
CA THR A 124 17.53 -8.28 -16.91
C THR A 124 16.43 -7.72 -17.82
N HIS A 125 16.39 -6.40 -17.98
CA HIS A 125 15.39 -5.71 -18.78
C HIS A 125 15.89 -4.33 -19.22
N PRO A 126 16.87 -4.27 -20.13
CA PRO A 126 17.34 -3.00 -20.70
C PRO A 126 16.16 -2.16 -21.21
N LYS A 127 16.25 -0.84 -21.09
CA LYS A 127 15.25 0.06 -21.66
C LYS A 127 15.34 0.01 -23.18
N ASN A 128 14.27 -0.48 -23.82
CA ASN A 128 14.01 -0.21 -25.23
C ASN A 128 13.91 1.31 -25.36
N VAL A 129 14.75 1.91 -26.19
CA VAL A 129 14.56 3.30 -26.61
C VAL A 129 13.76 3.28 -27.91
N SER A 130 12.83 4.22 -28.03
CA SER A 130 12.02 4.36 -29.22
C SER A 130 12.93 4.77 -30.38
N THR A 131 12.83 4.07 -31.52
CA THR A 131 13.58 4.36 -32.76
C THR A 131 13.39 5.77 -33.31
N LYS A 132 12.47 6.56 -32.73
CA LYS A 132 12.24 7.98 -33.01
C LYS A 132 13.16 8.92 -32.20
N GLN A 133 13.64 8.54 -31.01
CA GLN A 133 14.65 9.28 -30.23
C GLN A 133 16.05 8.80 -30.63
N LYS A 134 16.46 9.15 -31.85
CA LYS A 134 17.44 8.39 -32.64
C LYS A 134 18.92 8.77 -32.43
N THR A 135 19.30 9.11 -31.20
CA THR A 135 20.70 9.23 -30.77
C THR A 135 21.14 7.93 -30.09
N LYS A 136 21.83 7.05 -30.85
CA LYS A 136 22.33 5.75 -30.38
C LYS A 136 23.16 5.83 -29.08
N GLU A 137 23.77 6.99 -28.84
CA GLU A 137 24.54 7.31 -27.64
C GLU A 137 23.67 7.41 -26.38
N ASP A 138 22.47 8.01 -26.48
CA ASP A 138 21.52 8.11 -25.36
C ASP A 138 20.91 6.74 -25.00
N GLU A 139 20.72 5.86 -26.00
CA GLU A 139 20.31 4.48 -25.77
C GLU A 139 21.35 3.71 -24.97
N LEU A 140 22.62 3.86 -25.35
CA LEU A 140 23.76 3.29 -24.63
C LEU A 140 23.78 3.83 -23.19
N ALA A 141 23.76 5.15 -23.02
CA ALA A 141 23.84 5.82 -21.72
C ALA A 141 22.74 5.37 -20.74
N ARG A 142 21.50 5.16 -21.21
CA ARG A 142 20.38 4.69 -20.37
C ARG A 142 20.54 3.24 -19.88
N ASN A 143 21.31 2.42 -20.58
CA ASN A 143 21.54 1.00 -20.29
C ASN A 143 22.98 0.70 -19.82
N CYS A 144 23.86 1.70 -19.75
CA CYS A 144 25.18 1.57 -19.15
C CYS A 144 25.12 1.21 -17.65
N ALA A 145 26.21 0.64 -17.16
CA ALA A 145 26.46 0.57 -15.72
C ALA A 145 26.56 2.00 -15.17
N ALA A 146 25.93 2.25 -14.01
CA ALA A 146 26.09 3.53 -13.34
C ALA A 146 27.49 3.63 -12.71
N ASP A 147 28.06 4.84 -12.72
CA ASP A 147 29.35 5.12 -12.08
C ASP A 147 29.34 4.74 -10.58
N PRO A 148 30.46 4.24 -10.03
CA PRO A 148 30.61 4.05 -8.59
C PRO A 148 30.40 5.36 -7.82
N ILE A 149 29.73 5.27 -6.67
CA ILE A 149 29.39 6.44 -5.84
C ILE A 149 30.11 6.37 -4.48
N PRO A 150 30.48 7.51 -3.86
CA PRO A 150 31.04 7.53 -2.52
C PRO A 150 30.13 6.85 -1.49
N PHE A 151 30.68 6.01 -0.60
CA PHE A 151 29.89 5.33 0.45
C PHE A 151 29.08 6.29 1.33
N LYS A 152 29.62 7.49 1.62
CA LYS A 152 28.92 8.54 2.38
C LYS A 152 27.63 9.03 1.68
N ASP A 153 27.56 8.97 0.35
CA ASP A 153 26.41 9.46 -0.42
C ASP A 153 25.24 8.46 -0.37
N LEU A 154 25.49 7.18 -0.01
CA LEU A 154 24.42 6.21 0.29
C LEU A 154 23.55 6.63 1.48
N ALA A 155 24.08 7.45 2.40
CA ALA A 155 23.33 7.98 3.53
C ALA A 155 22.32 9.08 3.13
N LEU A 156 22.35 9.57 1.88
CA LEU A 156 21.43 10.61 1.43
C LEU A 156 19.97 10.12 1.45
N HIS A 157 19.14 10.92 2.14
CA HIS A 157 17.74 10.63 2.48
C HIS A 157 17.52 9.36 3.33
N VAL A 158 18.55 8.83 4.01
CA VAL A 158 18.37 7.84 5.07
C VAL A 158 17.82 8.55 6.32
N LYS A 159 16.64 8.12 6.78
CA LYS A 159 15.98 8.63 8.00
C LYS A 159 16.49 7.93 9.25
N LYS A 160 16.77 6.63 9.14
CA LYS A 160 17.36 5.81 10.21
C LYS A 160 18.24 4.75 9.58
N HIS A 161 19.51 4.74 9.96
CA HIS A 161 20.44 3.68 9.57
C HIS A 161 19.93 2.33 10.12
N PRO A 162 20.04 1.23 9.35
CA PRO A 162 19.82 -0.10 9.88
C PRO A 162 20.72 -0.35 11.10
N SER A 163 20.30 -1.20 12.03
CA SER A 163 21.03 -1.42 13.29
C SER A 163 20.67 -2.77 13.92
N GLY A 164 21.57 -3.32 14.74
CA GLY A 164 21.39 -4.65 15.34
C GLY A 164 21.18 -5.72 14.26
N SER A 165 20.15 -6.56 14.41
CA SER A 165 19.82 -7.60 13.44
C SER A 165 19.27 -7.11 12.08
N ASP A 166 19.10 -5.80 11.90
CA ASP A 166 18.75 -5.18 10.62
C ASP A 166 20.03 -4.69 9.87
N ALA A 167 21.25 -4.82 10.42
CA ALA A 167 22.49 -4.29 9.85
C ALA A 167 23.58 -5.37 9.66
N LEU A 168 24.45 -5.16 8.66
CA LEU A 168 25.57 -6.03 8.35
C LEU A 168 26.73 -5.16 7.84
N ASP A 169 27.44 -5.59 6.79
CA ASP A 169 28.68 -4.95 6.35
C ASP A 169 28.47 -3.62 5.62
N LEU A 170 27.35 -3.40 4.93
CA LEU A 170 27.10 -2.15 4.22
C LEU A 170 26.82 -1.00 5.19
N THR A 171 26.06 -1.24 6.27
CA THR A 171 25.91 -0.25 7.34
C THR A 171 27.26 0.15 7.94
N ARG A 172 28.16 -0.81 8.21
CA ARG A 172 29.52 -0.53 8.72
C ARG A 172 30.33 0.33 7.75
N CYS A 173 30.30 0.00 6.46
CA CYS A 173 30.99 0.74 5.41
C CYS A 173 30.48 2.19 5.28
N VAL A 174 29.16 2.40 5.30
CA VAL A 174 28.55 3.75 5.26
C VAL A 174 28.90 4.54 6.51
N ASP A 175 28.73 3.96 7.70
CA ASP A 175 29.03 4.62 8.98
C ASP A 175 30.52 4.98 9.10
N TYR A 176 31.42 4.15 8.56
CA TYR A 176 32.85 4.46 8.49
C TYR A 176 33.14 5.63 7.54
N ALA A 177 32.56 5.62 6.33
CA ALA A 177 32.76 6.68 5.34
C ALA A 177 32.21 8.05 5.80
N LEU A 178 31.14 8.05 6.60
CA LEU A 178 30.61 9.26 7.24
C LEU A 178 31.56 9.81 8.32
N LYS A 179 32.25 8.94 9.06
CA LYS A 179 33.24 9.33 10.09
C LYS A 179 34.59 9.73 9.51
N HIS A 180 34.95 9.22 8.33
CA HIS A 180 36.22 9.45 7.65
C HIS A 180 36.03 10.14 6.28
N PRO A 181 35.43 11.34 6.21
CA PRO A 181 35.02 11.98 4.95
C PRO A 181 36.18 12.39 4.02
N LYS A 182 37.44 12.27 4.50
CA LYS A 182 38.68 12.46 3.73
C LYS A 182 39.04 11.21 2.89
N GLU A 183 38.59 10.03 3.30
CA GLU A 183 38.85 8.78 2.59
C GLU A 183 37.79 8.58 1.50
N GLN A 184 38.23 8.37 0.26
CA GLN A 184 37.36 8.25 -0.91
C GLN A 184 37.10 6.78 -1.25
N TRP A 185 36.27 6.13 -0.43
CA TRP A 185 35.79 4.77 -0.70
C TRP A 185 34.58 4.80 -1.65
N LEU A 186 34.61 4.00 -2.73
CA LEU A 186 33.55 3.96 -3.74
C LEU A 186 32.76 2.64 -3.70
N PHE A 187 31.42 2.75 -3.68
CA PHE A 187 30.49 1.64 -3.80
C PHE A 187 30.04 1.47 -5.26
N PRO A 188 29.98 0.25 -5.81
CA PRO A 188 30.24 -1.05 -5.16
C PRO A 188 31.72 -1.48 -5.16
N ASN A 189 32.56 -0.87 -6.00
CA ASN A 189 33.88 -1.39 -6.38
C ASN A 189 34.85 -1.64 -5.21
N ASP A 190 34.82 -0.82 -4.17
CA ASP A 190 35.70 -0.96 -3.00
C ASP A 190 35.01 -1.64 -1.81
N PHE A 191 33.80 -2.18 -1.96
CA PHE A 191 33.04 -2.79 -0.86
C PHE A 191 33.84 -3.86 -0.12
N GLN A 192 34.37 -4.87 -0.83
CA GLN A 192 35.21 -5.90 -0.21
C GLN A 192 36.48 -5.34 0.43
N LYS A 193 37.10 -4.32 -0.19
CA LYS A 193 38.34 -3.71 0.32
C LYS A 193 38.06 -2.99 1.63
N LEU A 194 36.97 -2.23 1.71
CA LEU A 194 36.54 -1.53 2.91
C LEU A 194 36.08 -2.51 4.00
N VAL A 195 35.34 -3.56 3.65
CA VAL A 195 34.98 -4.64 4.60
C VAL A 195 36.24 -5.30 5.18
N LYS A 196 37.24 -5.60 4.34
CA LYS A 196 38.55 -6.12 4.79
C LYS A 196 39.30 -5.13 5.69
N HIS A 197 39.31 -3.85 5.33
CA HIS A 197 39.89 -2.75 6.13
C HIS A 197 39.22 -2.62 7.51
N LEU A 198 37.91 -2.86 7.58
CA LEU A 198 37.13 -2.90 8.82
C LEU A 198 37.29 -4.19 9.63
N GLY A 199 38.26 -5.05 9.30
CA GLY A 199 38.54 -6.31 10.02
C GLY A 199 37.83 -7.54 9.45
N GLY A 200 37.25 -7.45 8.24
CA GLY A 200 36.58 -8.56 7.55
C GLY A 200 35.05 -8.53 7.66
N PRO A 201 34.38 -9.45 6.95
CA PRO A 201 32.92 -9.53 6.91
C PRO A 201 32.35 -9.97 8.27
N LEU A 202 31.19 -9.44 8.65
CA LEU A 202 30.50 -9.91 9.85
C LEU A 202 29.94 -11.33 9.66
N PRO A 203 29.91 -12.16 10.72
CA PRO A 203 29.21 -13.43 10.68
C PRO A 203 27.71 -13.20 10.46
N VAL A 204 27.14 -13.87 9.46
CA VAL A 204 25.69 -13.88 9.23
C VAL A 204 25.02 -14.67 10.34
N THR A 205 24.04 -14.06 11.02
CA THR A 205 23.23 -14.74 12.04
C THR A 205 21.82 -15.00 11.48
N HIS A 206 21.10 -15.98 12.04
CA HIS A 206 19.72 -16.26 11.65
C HIS A 206 18.81 -15.02 11.73
N SER A 207 19.07 -14.10 12.67
CA SER A 207 18.31 -12.86 12.83
C SER A 207 18.48 -11.85 11.69
N HIS A 208 19.54 -11.97 10.88
CA HIS A 208 19.82 -11.13 9.71
C HIS A 208 19.03 -11.58 8.46
N LEU A 209 18.51 -12.82 8.46
CA LEU A 209 17.83 -13.38 7.29
C LEU A 209 16.54 -12.62 6.96
N ASP A 210 16.28 -12.48 5.65
CA ASP A 210 15.12 -11.77 5.12
C ASP A 210 13.77 -12.23 5.72
N PRO A 211 13.49 -13.55 5.92
CA PRO A 211 12.27 -14.00 6.59
C PRO A 211 12.12 -13.46 8.00
N GLN A 212 13.21 -13.34 8.75
CA GLN A 212 13.18 -12.82 10.12
C GLN A 212 12.93 -11.31 10.13
N LEU A 213 13.54 -10.54 9.22
CA LEU A 213 13.23 -9.11 9.06
C LEU A 213 11.75 -8.90 8.72
N PHE A 214 11.23 -9.64 7.73
CA PHE A 214 9.85 -9.49 7.30
C PHE A 214 8.86 -9.99 8.35
N ALA A 215 9.16 -11.07 9.09
CA ALA A 215 8.36 -11.53 10.22
C ALA A 215 8.25 -10.46 11.32
N ARG A 216 9.39 -9.85 11.73
CA ARG A 216 9.42 -8.73 12.68
C ARG A 216 8.51 -7.58 12.22
N CYS A 217 8.67 -7.12 10.99
CA CYS A 217 7.89 -5.99 10.46
C CYS A 217 6.40 -6.33 10.25
N ASN A 218 6.08 -7.57 9.88
CA ASN A 218 4.70 -8.05 9.75
C ASN A 218 3.98 -8.08 11.11
N SER A 219 4.68 -8.34 12.22
CA SER A 219 4.08 -8.28 13.56
C SER A 219 3.65 -6.86 13.95
N ILE A 220 4.51 -5.87 13.67
CA ILE A 220 4.23 -4.44 13.86
C ILE A 220 3.02 -4.02 13.02
N TYR A 221 2.97 -4.42 11.75
CA TYR A 221 1.83 -4.10 10.88
C TYR A 221 0.52 -4.79 11.30
N LYS A 222 0.57 -6.00 11.90
CA LYS A 222 -0.61 -6.65 12.48
C LYS A 222 -1.10 -5.92 13.73
N ALA A 223 -0.19 -5.45 14.59
CA ALA A 223 -0.53 -4.71 15.81
C ALA A 223 -1.12 -3.33 15.49
N HIS A 224 -0.48 -2.56 14.60
CA HIS A 224 -0.99 -1.28 14.08
C HIS A 224 -1.89 -1.51 12.85
N GLY A 225 -2.79 -2.49 12.94
CA GLY A 225 -3.54 -3.03 11.81
C GLY A 225 -4.18 -1.96 10.93
N PRO A 226 -4.16 -2.10 9.59
CA PRO A 226 -4.92 -1.21 8.74
C PRO A 226 -6.39 -1.32 9.14
N GLY A 227 -7.01 -0.22 9.58
CA GLY A 227 -8.43 -0.15 9.97
C GLY A 227 -9.42 -0.49 8.85
N ARG A 228 -8.95 -1.01 7.71
CA ARG A 228 -9.72 -1.71 6.70
C ARG A 228 -9.38 -3.19 6.74
N LEU A 229 -10.28 -3.97 7.35
CA LEU A 229 -10.40 -5.40 7.08
C LEU A 229 -10.31 -5.65 5.56
N PRO A 230 -9.58 -6.68 5.10
CA PRO A 230 -9.53 -7.00 3.68
C PRO A 230 -10.95 -7.22 3.17
N ALA A 231 -11.34 -6.47 2.13
CA ALA A 231 -12.66 -6.58 1.53
C ALA A 231 -12.89 -8.03 1.10
N LYS A 232 -13.80 -8.75 1.79
CA LYS A 232 -14.00 -10.19 1.63
C LYS A 232 -14.33 -10.50 0.17
N TYR A 233 -13.32 -10.99 -0.56
CA TYR A 233 -13.44 -11.29 -1.99
C TYR A 233 -14.31 -12.54 -2.16
N ASN A 234 -15.60 -12.33 -2.42
CA ASN A 234 -16.58 -13.40 -2.56
C ASN A 234 -16.28 -14.24 -3.82
N LYS A 235 -15.42 -15.25 -3.67
CA LYS A 235 -15.14 -16.29 -4.65
C LYS A 235 -16.38 -17.18 -4.81
N LYS A 236 -17.40 -16.68 -5.50
CA LYS A 236 -18.54 -17.49 -5.94
C LYS A 236 -18.04 -18.51 -6.96
N SER A 237 -18.08 -19.78 -6.59
CA SER A 237 -18.04 -20.87 -7.55
C SER A 237 -19.12 -20.65 -8.61
N LYS A 238 -18.74 -20.83 -9.88
CA LYS A 238 -19.64 -20.80 -11.02
C LYS A 238 -20.38 -22.14 -11.02
N PRO A 239 -21.71 -22.20 -10.84
CA PRO A 239 -22.43 -23.43 -11.11
C PRO A 239 -22.36 -23.69 -12.62
N GLU A 240 -22.02 -24.92 -12.99
CA GLU A 240 -22.26 -25.42 -14.33
C GLU A 240 -23.77 -25.46 -14.54
N SER A 241 -24.25 -24.76 -15.58
CA SER A 241 -25.65 -24.81 -15.98
C SER A 241 -25.82 -25.93 -16.99
N GLU A 242 -26.59 -26.95 -16.61
CA GLU A 242 -27.10 -27.97 -17.54
C GLU A 242 -27.85 -27.28 -18.68
N ILE A 243 -27.71 -27.82 -19.89
CA ILE A 243 -28.39 -27.33 -21.09
C ILE A 243 -29.61 -28.21 -21.30
N ASP A 244 -30.77 -27.75 -20.84
CA ASP A 244 -32.04 -28.30 -21.33
C ASP A 244 -32.20 -27.92 -22.80
N THR A 245 -32.32 -28.93 -23.66
CA THR A 245 -32.60 -28.77 -25.09
C THR A 245 -33.83 -29.61 -25.40
N ASP A 246 -34.94 -28.95 -25.74
CA ASP A 246 -36.21 -29.62 -26.04
C ASP A 246 -36.85 -28.94 -27.27
N SER A 247 -36.81 -29.64 -28.40
CA SER A 247 -37.61 -29.34 -29.60
C SER A 247 -37.64 -30.53 -30.57
N ASP A 248 -38.77 -31.22 -30.56
CA ASP A 248 -39.32 -32.17 -31.53
C ASP A 248 -38.59 -32.41 -32.86
N THR A 249 -38.29 -33.68 -33.16
CA THR A 249 -38.56 -34.27 -34.49
C THR A 249 -38.79 -35.78 -34.38
N GLU A 250 -39.90 -36.26 -34.96
CA GLU A 250 -40.36 -37.66 -34.90
C GLU A 250 -39.85 -38.50 -36.12
N PRO A 251 -40.16 -39.80 -36.29
CA PRO A 251 -39.24 -40.88 -35.89
C PRO A 251 -38.78 -41.78 -37.05
N LYS A 252 -37.72 -42.59 -36.84
CA LYS A 252 -37.57 -43.91 -37.50
C LYS A 252 -36.56 -44.88 -36.89
N SER A 253 -36.98 -46.14 -36.86
CA SER A 253 -36.19 -47.40 -36.83
C SER A 253 -35.14 -47.67 -35.73
N LYS A 254 -35.49 -48.64 -34.87
CA LYS A 254 -34.74 -49.86 -34.51
C LYS A 254 -33.19 -49.80 -34.55
N THR A 255 -32.52 -50.21 -33.45
CA THR A 255 -31.89 -51.55 -33.33
C THR A 255 -31.36 -51.80 -31.89
N VAL A 256 -31.30 -53.08 -31.53
CA VAL A 256 -30.88 -53.67 -30.24
C VAL A 256 -29.38 -53.47 -29.94
N SER A 257 -29.00 -53.15 -28.70
CA SER A 257 -28.02 -53.96 -27.94
C SER A 257 -27.83 -53.52 -26.48
N LYS A 258 -27.54 -54.50 -25.62
CA LYS A 258 -27.19 -54.34 -24.20
C LYS A 258 -25.68 -54.07 -24.08
N LYS A 259 -25.25 -53.25 -23.11
CA LYS A 259 -24.11 -53.58 -22.23
C LYS A 259 -24.04 -52.67 -21.01
N ALA A 260 -23.82 -53.29 -19.85
CA ALA A 260 -23.54 -52.59 -18.60
C ALA A 260 -22.08 -52.11 -18.55
N SER A 261 -21.80 -51.01 -17.85
CA SER A 261 -20.46 -50.66 -17.39
C SER A 261 -20.50 -50.19 -15.93
N THR A 262 -19.38 -50.36 -15.23
CA THR A 262 -19.35 -50.54 -13.78
C THR A 262 -18.87 -49.30 -13.02
N LYS A 263 -19.54 -49.01 -11.89
CA LYS A 263 -19.08 -48.01 -10.91
C LYS A 263 -17.74 -48.46 -10.30
N LYS A 264 -16.65 -47.72 -10.56
CA LYS A 264 -15.36 -47.90 -9.87
C LYS A 264 -15.30 -47.06 -8.58
N THR A 265 -15.52 -47.68 -7.44
CA THR A 265 -15.20 -47.10 -6.12
C THR A 265 -13.69 -47.12 -5.88
N LYS A 266 -13.07 -45.97 -5.62
CA LYS A 266 -11.66 -45.88 -5.20
C LYS A 266 -11.54 -46.30 -3.73
N LYS A 267 -10.77 -47.36 -3.44
CA LYS A 267 -10.37 -47.73 -2.07
C LYS A 267 -9.10 -46.96 -1.69
N THR A 268 -9.12 -46.22 -0.58
CA THR A 268 -7.93 -45.69 0.08
C THR A 268 -7.17 -46.82 0.77
N LYS A 269 -5.87 -46.97 0.48
CA LYS A 269 -4.98 -47.91 1.20
C LYS A 269 -4.45 -47.24 2.46
N LYS A 270 -4.85 -47.73 3.63
CA LYS A 270 -4.21 -47.46 4.92
C LYS A 270 -2.99 -48.36 5.04
N VAL A 271 -1.79 -47.80 5.15
CA VAL A 271 -0.55 -48.58 5.35
C VAL A 271 -0.37 -48.86 6.84
N MET A 272 -0.33 -50.14 7.20
CA MET A 272 0.12 -50.58 8.52
C MET A 272 1.62 -50.36 8.67
N ARG A 273 2.05 -49.96 9.87
CA ARG A 273 3.44 -50.08 10.32
C ARG A 273 3.44 -50.91 11.58
N GLU A 274 3.69 -52.22 11.44
CA GLU A 274 3.89 -53.12 12.58
C GLU A 274 5.31 -52.98 13.15
N ALA A 275 5.44 -53.37 14.42
CA ALA A 275 6.67 -53.26 15.19
C ALA A 275 7.34 -54.62 15.41
N ARG A 276 8.68 -54.63 15.31
CA ARG A 276 9.64 -55.49 16.02
C ARG A 276 10.94 -54.68 16.14
N GLY A 277 11.74 -54.71 17.20
CA GLY A 277 11.68 -55.49 18.44
C GLY A 277 13.07 -56.01 18.80
N ASN A 278 13.48 -55.84 20.07
CA ASN A 278 14.69 -56.38 20.74
C ASN A 278 16.06 -55.74 20.38
N VAL A 279 17.13 -55.72 21.21
CA VAL A 279 17.44 -55.96 22.66
C VAL A 279 18.91 -55.45 22.80
N SER A 280 19.42 -54.75 23.84
CA SER A 280 19.71 -55.18 25.23
C SER A 280 20.37 -54.05 26.07
N ALA A 281 20.32 -54.16 27.41
CA ALA A 281 21.33 -53.83 28.46
C ALA A 281 22.29 -52.61 28.30
N ASP A 282 22.65 -51.79 29.32
CA ASP A 282 22.43 -51.77 30.79
C ASP A 282 23.04 -50.46 31.38
N ALA A 283 22.92 -50.01 32.66
CA ALA A 283 22.02 -50.32 33.78
C ALA A 283 22.16 -49.30 34.96
N THR A 284 21.03 -48.88 35.56
CA THR A 284 20.87 -48.41 36.98
C THR A 284 21.57 -47.09 37.46
N PRO A 285 21.26 -46.54 38.67
CA PRO A 285 19.93 -46.03 39.08
C PRO A 285 19.97 -44.70 39.89
N LEU A 286 18.82 -44.02 40.10
CA LEU A 286 18.30 -43.58 41.43
C LEU A 286 17.09 -42.61 41.41
N THR A 287 16.20 -42.80 42.40
CA THR A 287 15.17 -41.87 42.96
C THR A 287 14.15 -41.21 42.02
N ARG A 288 12.85 -41.60 42.02
CA ARG A 288 11.81 -41.55 43.09
C ARG A 288 11.14 -40.17 43.22
N GLY A 289 10.07 -39.95 42.46
CA GLY A 289 9.10 -38.86 42.62
C GLY A 289 7.73 -39.28 42.07
N LYS A 290 6.74 -39.47 42.96
CA LYS A 290 5.44 -40.09 42.64
C LYS A 290 4.33 -39.04 42.74
N ARG A 291 3.51 -38.88 41.69
CA ARG A 291 2.12 -38.38 41.77
C ARG A 291 1.33 -38.67 40.48
N GLU A 292 0.29 -39.48 40.62
CA GLU A 292 -0.82 -39.60 39.68
C GLU A 292 -1.71 -38.34 39.74
N PHE A 293 -2.33 -37.91 38.63
CA PHE A 293 -3.80 -37.98 38.45
C PHE A 293 -4.24 -37.63 37.01
N ASP A 294 -5.41 -38.16 36.63
CA ASP A 294 -6.09 -38.15 35.31
C ASP A 294 -6.18 -36.75 34.63
N GLU A 295 -6.15 -36.59 33.30
CA GLU A 295 -6.84 -37.30 32.19
C GLU A 295 -8.35 -37.02 32.11
N LEU A 296 -8.74 -36.03 31.30
CA LEU A 296 -10.07 -35.94 30.69
C LEU A 296 -9.96 -35.22 29.33
N GLU A 297 -10.16 -35.97 28.25
CA GLU A 297 -10.51 -35.43 26.92
C GLU A 297 -12.01 -35.12 26.86
N GLU A 298 -12.39 -34.04 26.18
CA GLU A 298 -13.64 -33.79 25.43
C GLU A 298 -13.62 -32.30 24.98
N GLY A 299 -14.12 -31.85 23.83
CA GLY A 299 -14.73 -32.54 22.68
C GLY A 299 -15.65 -31.56 21.91
N ASN A 300 -15.39 -31.32 20.61
CA ASN A 300 -16.26 -30.60 19.65
C ASN A 300 -16.53 -29.08 19.96
N ASP A 301 -17.10 -28.24 19.09
CA ASP A 301 -17.90 -28.49 17.89
C ASP A 301 -17.80 -27.39 16.79
N ASP A 302 -18.11 -27.75 15.53
CA ASP A 302 -17.99 -26.89 14.33
C ASP A 302 -19.30 -26.12 14.03
N GLY A 303 -19.37 -24.83 14.40
CA GLY A 303 -20.60 -24.02 14.39
C GLY A 303 -20.89 -23.20 13.11
N GLY A 304 -21.31 -23.83 12.01
CA GLY A 304 -21.56 -23.16 10.73
C GLY A 304 -22.80 -22.23 10.65
N GLY A 305 -22.61 -20.90 10.69
CA GLY A 305 -23.69 -19.89 10.62
C GLY A 305 -23.97 -19.28 9.23
N ARG A 306 -24.97 -19.78 8.49
CA ARG A 306 -25.47 -19.15 7.24
C ARG A 306 -26.28 -17.87 7.51
N ARG A 307 -25.94 -16.72 6.91
CA ARG A 307 -26.82 -15.51 6.86
C ARG A 307 -26.88 -14.85 5.48
N ARG A 308 -27.97 -14.08 5.28
CA ARG A 308 -28.59 -13.73 3.97
C ARG A 308 -27.97 -12.51 3.26
N SER A 309 -28.37 -12.33 2.00
CA SER A 309 -27.82 -11.42 0.97
C SER A 309 -28.29 -9.96 0.99
N SER A 310 -27.48 -9.05 0.40
CA SER A 310 -27.99 -8.03 -0.56
C SER A 310 -26.92 -7.38 -1.47
N ARG A 311 -27.34 -7.04 -2.70
CA ARG A 311 -26.84 -6.06 -3.71
C ARG A 311 -25.34 -5.90 -4.07
N ARG A 312 -24.97 -6.61 -5.14
CA ARG A 312 -24.26 -6.18 -6.39
C ARG A 312 -23.45 -4.86 -6.42
N VAL A 313 -22.12 -4.99 -6.61
CA VAL A 313 -21.33 -4.27 -7.65
C VAL A 313 -20.37 -5.30 -8.28
N LYS A 314 -20.06 -5.22 -9.58
CA LYS A 314 -19.18 -6.17 -10.29
C LYS A 314 -17.98 -5.47 -10.96
N THR A 315 -16.86 -6.19 -11.00
CA THR A 315 -15.65 -6.01 -11.84
C THR A 315 -14.74 -4.80 -11.56
N ALA A 316 -13.45 -5.12 -11.43
CA ALA A 316 -12.33 -4.17 -11.46
C ALA A 316 -12.08 -3.66 -12.89
N PRO A 317 -11.41 -2.50 -13.08
CA PRO A 317 -11.04 -2.02 -14.40
C PRO A 317 -9.96 -2.91 -15.02
N VAL A 318 -10.20 -3.34 -16.26
CA VAL A 318 -9.12 -3.69 -17.19
C VAL A 318 -8.49 -2.36 -17.60
N TYR A 319 -7.22 -2.17 -17.25
CA TYR A 319 -6.41 -1.14 -17.88
C TYR A 319 -6.04 -1.67 -19.26
N VAL A 320 -6.49 -0.95 -20.29
CA VAL A 320 -5.88 -1.04 -21.62
C VAL A 320 -4.67 -0.13 -21.55
N ASP A 321 -3.49 -0.63 -21.92
CA ASP A 321 -2.27 0.16 -21.96
C ASP A 321 -2.39 1.21 -23.07
N ASN A 322 -2.62 2.46 -22.66
CA ASN A 322 -2.23 3.62 -23.46
C ASN A 322 -0.76 3.90 -23.14
N ASP A 323 0.14 3.57 -24.07
CA ASP A 323 1.57 3.92 -24.05
C ASP A 323 1.82 5.45 -24.26
N GLU A 324 0.99 6.28 -23.64
CA GLU A 324 1.11 7.76 -23.66
C GLU A 324 1.86 8.31 -22.44
N ASP A 325 2.21 7.46 -21.46
CA ASP A 325 3.01 7.82 -20.26
C ASP A 325 4.53 7.91 -20.59
N ALA A 326 4.83 8.40 -21.79
CA ALA A 326 6.16 8.55 -22.38
C ALA A 326 6.22 9.70 -23.40
N THR A 327 5.68 10.88 -23.06
CA THR A 327 6.01 12.13 -23.76
C THR A 327 6.82 13.07 -22.86
N ASP A 328 8.13 12.84 -22.82
CA ASP A 328 9.08 13.95 -22.68
C ASP A 328 8.90 14.85 -23.92
N VAL A 329 7.95 15.78 -23.84
CA VAL A 329 7.95 16.94 -24.73
C VAL A 329 9.05 17.85 -24.21
N ASP A 330 10.20 17.80 -24.88
CA ASP A 330 11.27 18.76 -24.67
C ASP A 330 10.73 20.16 -25.00
N LYS A 331 10.29 20.89 -23.98
CA LYS A 331 10.21 22.34 -24.02
C LYS A 331 11.63 22.86 -24.07
N ILE A 332 12.13 22.97 -25.30
CA ILE A 332 13.26 23.83 -25.63
C ILE A 332 12.88 25.24 -25.14
N ASP A 333 13.62 25.74 -24.17
CA ASP A 333 13.59 27.16 -23.79
C ASP A 333 14.19 27.96 -24.93
N ALA A 334 13.35 28.30 -25.91
CA ALA A 334 13.64 29.26 -26.96
C ALA A 334 12.99 30.60 -26.57
N ASP A 335 13.82 31.62 -26.34
CA ASP A 335 13.38 33.00 -26.22
C ASP A 335 12.56 33.39 -27.46
N TYR A 336 11.26 33.65 -27.30
CA TYR A 336 10.51 34.34 -28.35
C TYR A 336 9.42 35.26 -27.80
N ALA A 337 9.44 36.50 -28.29
CA ALA A 337 8.50 37.55 -27.95
C ALA A 337 7.06 37.22 -28.41
N THR A 338 6.08 37.72 -27.66
CA THR A 338 4.65 37.51 -27.92
C THR A 338 4.12 38.32 -29.11
N PRO A 339 3.47 37.71 -30.12
CA PRO A 339 2.61 38.42 -31.06
C PRO A 339 1.15 38.46 -30.59
N HIS A 340 0.47 39.59 -30.84
CA HIS A 340 -0.90 39.84 -30.39
C HIS A 340 -1.95 38.92 -31.05
N LYS A 341 -2.87 38.36 -30.24
CA LYS A 341 -4.08 37.68 -30.73
C LYS A 341 -5.04 38.68 -31.41
N LYS A 342 -5.12 38.68 -32.75
CA LYS A 342 -6.25 39.29 -33.47
C LYS A 342 -7.49 38.40 -33.35
N ARG A 343 -8.59 39.00 -32.88
CA ARG A 343 -9.91 38.37 -32.69
C ARG A 343 -10.63 38.30 -34.04
N LYS A 344 -11.00 37.12 -34.53
CA LYS A 344 -11.78 36.96 -35.77
C LYS A 344 -13.20 37.52 -35.56
N LEU A 345 -13.59 38.50 -36.36
CA LEU A 345 -14.96 38.99 -36.50
C LEU A 345 -15.65 38.37 -37.72
N SER A 346 -16.97 38.51 -37.77
CA SER A 346 -17.87 37.80 -38.68
C SER A 346 -17.83 38.28 -40.13
N ARG A 347 -18.09 37.30 -41.02
CA ARG A 347 -18.28 37.38 -42.47
C ARG A 347 -19.29 38.47 -42.89
N VAL A 348 -18.90 39.33 -43.83
CA VAL A 348 -19.75 40.28 -44.59
C VAL A 348 -19.40 40.14 -46.09
N PRO A 349 -20.32 40.34 -47.05
CA PRO A 349 -20.08 40.05 -48.47
C PRO A 349 -19.13 41.04 -49.19
N PRO A 350 -18.59 40.68 -50.37
CA PRO A 350 -17.58 41.48 -51.06
C PRO A 350 -18.19 42.65 -51.86
N MET A 351 -17.45 43.76 -51.90
CA MET A 351 -17.57 44.88 -52.85
C MET A 351 -16.26 44.99 -53.65
N PRO A 352 -16.27 45.55 -54.88
CA PRO A 352 -15.23 45.25 -55.87
C PRO A 352 -14.18 46.35 -56.11
N LYS A 353 -12.99 45.89 -56.52
CA LYS A 353 -12.01 46.51 -57.45
C LYS A 353 -11.14 47.69 -56.99
N GLU A 354 -10.10 47.89 -57.83
CA GLU A 354 -9.12 48.99 -57.92
C GLU A 354 -8.06 49.06 -56.81
N GLU A 355 -6.78 49.36 -57.09
CA GLU A 355 -5.94 49.19 -58.29
C GLU A 355 -4.44 49.35 -57.85
N GLU A 356 -3.49 49.35 -58.78
CA GLU A 356 -2.04 49.67 -58.60
C GLU A 356 -1.18 48.64 -57.80
N SER A 357 -0.15 48.04 -58.44
CA SER A 357 1.24 48.55 -58.66
C SER A 357 2.11 48.41 -57.38
N ASP A 358 3.38 47.97 -57.39
CA ASP A 358 4.42 48.05 -58.42
C ASP A 358 5.60 47.09 -58.10
N PHE A 359 6.46 46.76 -59.08
CA PHE A 359 7.88 46.34 -59.02
C PHE A 359 8.38 45.24 -58.02
N GLU A 360 9.39 44.40 -58.30
CA GLU A 360 10.20 44.15 -59.51
C GLU A 360 10.78 42.71 -59.47
N ALA A 361 11.39 42.25 -60.56
CA ALA A 361 11.76 40.85 -60.81
C ALA A 361 13.09 40.37 -60.19
N LYS A 362 13.24 39.04 -60.06
CA LYS A 362 14.37 38.34 -60.68
C LYS A 362 14.11 36.87 -60.97
N GLU A 363 14.68 36.44 -62.09
CA GLU A 363 14.45 35.18 -62.80
C GLU A 363 15.40 34.07 -62.30
N ASP A 364 14.89 32.83 -62.19
CA ASP A 364 15.30 31.58 -62.89
C ASP A 364 16.80 31.16 -62.97
N PRO A 365 17.17 29.89 -63.29
CA PRO A 365 16.31 28.82 -63.86
C PRO A 365 16.44 27.39 -63.27
N GLU A 366 15.40 26.61 -63.58
CA GLU A 366 15.40 25.23 -64.15
C GLU A 366 16.45 24.18 -63.70
N SER A 367 15.92 23.01 -63.32
CA SER A 367 16.48 21.70 -63.73
C SER A 367 15.34 20.69 -63.81
N ASP A 368 15.22 20.04 -64.96
CA ASP A 368 14.09 19.21 -65.38
C ASP A 368 14.02 17.79 -64.79
N ASP A 369 12.88 17.16 -65.10
CA ASP A 369 12.62 15.72 -65.31
C ASP A 369 12.84 14.72 -64.16
N ASP A 370 11.73 14.12 -63.73
CA ASP A 370 11.40 12.76 -64.22
C ASP A 370 9.90 12.44 -64.10
N MET A 371 9.32 11.82 -65.14
CA MET A 371 7.86 11.60 -65.29
C MET A 371 7.45 10.12 -65.18
N LEU A 372 6.46 9.85 -64.29
CA LEU A 372 5.43 8.78 -64.41
C LEU A 372 5.92 7.30 -64.35
N PRO A 373 5.03 6.28 -64.27
CA PRO A 373 3.55 6.26 -64.15
C PRO A 373 3.04 5.66 -62.81
N VAL A 374 1.87 6.03 -62.28
CA VAL A 374 0.52 5.53 -62.61
C VAL A 374 0.44 4.00 -62.76
N ILE A 375 -0.08 3.33 -61.72
CA ILE A 375 -0.72 2.02 -61.80
C ILE A 375 -2.00 2.08 -60.95
N ASP A 376 -3.15 2.05 -61.62
CA ASP A 376 -4.46 1.72 -61.04
C ASP A 376 -4.81 0.28 -61.48
N GLU A 377 -5.09 -0.61 -60.53
CA GLU A 377 -5.93 -1.83 -60.64
C GLU A 377 -5.94 -2.47 -59.23
N ALA A 378 -6.99 -2.40 -58.42
CA ALA A 378 -8.38 -2.88 -58.53
C ALA A 378 -8.61 -4.28 -57.92
N ALA A 379 -9.62 -4.34 -57.02
CA ALA A 379 -10.27 -5.53 -56.44
C ALA A 379 -9.44 -6.50 -55.56
N ASP A 380 -9.68 -6.47 -54.24
CA ASP A 380 -10.57 -7.45 -53.59
C ASP A 380 -10.88 -7.11 -52.11
N GLU A 381 -12.16 -7.23 -51.75
CA GLU A 381 -12.77 -7.19 -50.41
C GLU A 381 -13.77 -8.38 -50.39
N PRO A 382 -14.18 -8.99 -49.24
CA PRO A 382 -14.32 -8.31 -47.94
C PRO A 382 -13.98 -9.17 -46.68
N ASP A 383 -14.49 -8.70 -45.54
CA ASP A 383 -14.82 -9.42 -44.29
C ASP A 383 -13.73 -9.63 -43.22
N PHE A 384 -13.61 -8.64 -42.31
CA PHE A 384 -13.48 -8.93 -40.88
C PHE A 384 -14.25 -7.92 -40.00
N ALA A 385 -15.49 -8.26 -39.64
CA ALA A 385 -16.35 -7.40 -38.82
C ALA A 385 -15.93 -7.39 -37.33
N THR A 386 -15.57 -6.21 -36.81
CA THR A 386 -15.21 -6.03 -35.38
C THR A 386 -16.41 -5.51 -34.56
N PRO A 387 -16.87 -6.20 -33.49
CA PRO A 387 -18.13 -5.86 -32.83
C PRO A 387 -18.02 -4.67 -31.85
N THR A 388 -18.71 -3.57 -32.16
CA THR A 388 -18.79 -2.36 -31.32
C THR A 388 -19.87 -2.47 -30.22
N ALA A 389 -19.54 -3.06 -29.07
CA ALA A 389 -20.50 -3.33 -27.99
C ALA A 389 -20.11 -2.81 -26.58
N ALA A 390 -19.71 -1.53 -26.44
CA ALA A 390 -19.28 -0.96 -25.15
C ALA A 390 -19.98 0.34 -24.67
N ARG A 391 -20.92 0.92 -25.43
CA ARG A 391 -21.41 2.30 -25.17
C ARG A 391 -22.48 2.43 -24.06
N GLY A 392 -23.13 1.34 -23.64
CA GLY A 392 -24.32 1.39 -22.76
C GLY A 392 -24.10 1.55 -21.25
N ARG A 393 -22.90 1.27 -20.71
CA ARG A 393 -22.74 1.08 -19.24
C ARG A 393 -22.44 2.35 -18.42
N ARG A 394 -22.10 3.48 -19.04
CA ARG A 394 -21.72 4.73 -18.31
C ARG A 394 -22.92 5.51 -17.72
N LEU A 395 -24.15 5.28 -18.19
CA LEU A 395 -25.31 6.08 -17.78
C LEU A 395 -25.87 5.73 -16.39
N ALA A 396 -25.80 4.47 -15.96
CA ALA A 396 -26.43 4.01 -14.72
C ALA A 396 -25.70 4.52 -13.45
N SER A 397 -24.37 4.55 -13.46
CA SER A 397 -23.58 5.05 -12.32
C SER A 397 -23.67 6.58 -12.17
N SER A 398 -23.78 7.31 -13.28
CA SER A 398 -23.99 8.76 -13.28
C SER A 398 -25.34 9.12 -12.63
N LYS A 399 -26.44 8.47 -13.08
CA LYS A 399 -27.77 8.66 -12.47
C LYS A 399 -27.77 8.35 -10.97
N ALA A 400 -27.10 7.29 -10.52
CA ALA A 400 -27.04 6.96 -9.10
C ALA A 400 -26.33 8.04 -8.25
N ARG A 401 -25.27 8.68 -8.78
CA ARG A 401 -24.58 9.78 -8.09
C ARG A 401 -25.39 11.07 -8.06
N GLN A 402 -26.08 11.41 -9.16
CA GLN A 402 -27.01 12.55 -9.19
C GLN A 402 -28.14 12.39 -8.18
N VAL A 403 -28.75 11.21 -8.08
CA VAL A 403 -29.83 10.95 -7.10
C VAL A 403 -29.35 11.12 -5.65
N ILE A 404 -28.11 10.71 -5.33
CA ILE A 404 -27.54 10.91 -3.98
C ILE A 404 -27.22 12.39 -3.72
N GLN A 405 -26.69 13.12 -4.71
CA GLN A 405 -26.43 14.57 -4.58
C GLN A 405 -27.71 15.43 -4.52
N GLN A 406 -28.84 14.93 -5.03
CA GLN A 406 -30.13 15.63 -4.99
C GLN A 406 -30.93 15.37 -3.70
N GLN A 407 -30.50 14.45 -2.83
CA GLN A 407 -31.14 14.25 -1.53
C GLN A 407 -30.62 15.27 -0.51
N SER A 408 -31.53 15.97 0.16
CA SER A 408 -31.17 16.92 1.21
C SER A 408 -30.61 16.21 2.44
N SER A 409 -29.76 16.90 3.20
CA SER A 409 -29.17 16.39 4.45
C SER A 409 -30.23 15.97 5.48
N ALA A 410 -31.39 16.64 5.49
CA ALA A 410 -32.53 16.27 6.31
C ALA A 410 -33.07 14.88 5.97
N VAL A 411 -33.28 14.56 4.69
CA VAL A 411 -33.76 13.24 4.23
C VAL A 411 -32.75 12.14 4.55
N LEU A 412 -31.45 12.41 4.44
CA LEU A 412 -30.40 11.48 4.87
C LEU A 412 -30.42 11.25 6.39
N MET A 413 -30.52 12.30 7.21
CA MET A 413 -30.66 12.13 8.67
C MET A 413 -31.95 11.40 9.06
N GLU A 414 -33.05 11.62 8.35
CA GLU A 414 -34.31 10.92 8.60
C GLU A 414 -34.21 9.43 8.23
N GLN A 415 -33.51 9.07 7.16
CA GLN A 415 -33.20 7.67 6.83
C GLN A 415 -32.26 7.02 7.88
N PHE A 416 -31.30 7.76 8.45
CA PHE A 416 -30.49 7.28 9.57
C PHE A 416 -31.32 7.07 10.84
N ARG A 417 -32.23 8.00 11.18
CA ARG A 417 -33.15 7.84 12.31
C ARG A 417 -34.12 6.68 12.12
N ALA A 418 -34.70 6.54 10.92
CA ALA A 418 -35.60 5.44 10.59
C ALA A 418 -34.90 4.08 10.60
N SER A 419 -33.65 3.99 10.13
CA SER A 419 -32.88 2.74 10.20
C SER A 419 -32.40 2.40 11.61
N ALA A 420 -32.07 3.40 12.45
CA ALA A 420 -31.82 3.20 13.87
C ALA A 420 -33.08 2.74 14.64
N ALA A 421 -34.26 3.29 14.33
CA ALA A 421 -35.53 2.88 14.93
C ALA A 421 -36.04 1.52 14.41
N ALA A 422 -35.77 1.18 13.15
CA ALA A 422 -36.13 -0.10 12.55
C ALA A 422 -35.16 -1.25 12.89
N ALA A 423 -33.98 -0.93 13.43
CA ALA A 423 -33.12 -1.91 14.08
C ALA A 423 -33.80 -2.39 15.35
N LYS A 424 -34.58 -3.48 15.24
CA LYS A 424 -35.13 -4.20 16.39
C LYS A 424 -34.02 -4.35 17.43
N PRO A 425 -34.27 -4.02 18.72
CA PRO A 425 -33.25 -4.17 19.74
C PRO A 425 -32.75 -5.60 19.68
N ALA A 426 -31.49 -5.77 19.27
CA ALA A 426 -30.86 -7.07 19.34
C ALA A 426 -30.99 -7.51 20.78
N HIS A 427 -31.54 -8.71 21.01
CA HIS A 427 -31.67 -9.28 22.34
C HIS A 427 -30.30 -9.09 23.01
N LYS A 428 -30.21 -8.18 23.98
CA LYS A 428 -29.03 -8.10 24.85
C LYS A 428 -29.08 -9.42 25.59
N SER A 429 -28.36 -10.43 25.08
CA SER A 429 -27.86 -11.49 25.92
C SER A 429 -27.16 -10.75 27.03
N PHE A 430 -27.74 -10.81 28.23
CA PHE A 430 -27.05 -10.40 29.45
C PHE A 430 -25.71 -11.12 29.38
N MET A 431 -24.65 -10.37 29.09
CA MET A 431 -23.32 -10.83 29.41
C MET A 431 -23.35 -10.92 30.92
N ASP A 432 -23.13 -12.12 31.48
CA ASP A 432 -23.05 -12.27 32.91
C ASP A 432 -21.84 -11.44 33.37
N ASN A 433 -22.12 -10.24 33.87
CA ASN A 433 -21.11 -9.27 34.26
C ASN A 433 -20.18 -9.95 35.25
N SER A 434 -18.93 -10.15 34.85
CA SER A 434 -18.00 -10.91 35.67
C SER A 434 -17.91 -10.28 37.07
N PRO A 435 -17.82 -11.05 38.16
CA PRO A 435 -17.79 -10.48 39.51
C PRO A 435 -16.70 -9.41 39.70
N GLY A 436 -15.59 -9.51 38.96
CA GLY A 436 -14.53 -8.49 38.91
C GLY A 436 -14.97 -7.18 38.27
N MET A 437 -15.78 -7.19 37.21
CA MET A 437 -16.32 -5.98 36.58
C MET A 437 -17.34 -5.29 37.49
N VAL A 438 -18.23 -6.05 38.15
CA VAL A 438 -19.18 -5.49 39.12
C VAL A 438 -18.46 -4.91 40.35
N ALA A 439 -17.36 -5.53 40.79
CA ALA A 439 -16.51 -4.99 41.85
C ALA A 439 -15.77 -3.70 41.40
N ALA A 440 -15.23 -3.66 40.18
CA ALA A 440 -14.59 -2.48 39.62
C ALA A 440 -15.57 -1.30 39.46
N ALA A 441 -16.80 -1.57 39.00
CA ALA A 441 -17.87 -0.58 38.93
C ALA A 441 -18.24 0.00 40.31
N ARG A 442 -18.26 -0.81 41.37
CA ARG A 442 -18.50 -0.33 42.75
C ARG A 442 -17.31 0.42 43.34
N ALA A 443 -16.08 0.09 42.94
CA ALA A 443 -14.88 0.80 43.38
C ALA A 443 -14.76 2.20 42.74
N TYR A 444 -15.56 2.49 41.72
CA TYR A 444 -15.50 3.73 40.95
C TYR A 444 -15.71 4.98 41.82
N GLU A 445 -16.74 5.00 42.68
CA GLU A 445 -17.09 6.14 43.54
C GLU A 445 -15.97 6.57 44.51
N HIS A 446 -14.94 5.73 44.69
CA HIS A 446 -13.84 5.97 45.62
C HIS A 446 -12.47 5.93 44.93
N ARG A 447 -12.43 5.96 43.59
CA ARG A 447 -11.16 6.03 42.87
C ARG A 447 -10.53 7.41 43.06
N VAL A 448 -9.25 7.44 43.43
CA VAL A 448 -8.44 8.65 43.33
C VAL A 448 -7.80 8.63 41.94
N PRO A 449 -8.05 9.63 41.07
CA PRO A 449 -7.41 9.68 39.76
C PRO A 449 -5.88 9.68 39.92
N VAL A 450 -5.19 8.89 39.10
CA VAL A 450 -3.72 8.83 39.16
C VAL A 450 -3.15 9.86 38.20
N TYR A 451 -2.28 10.74 38.70
CA TYR A 451 -1.58 11.72 37.88
C TYR A 451 -0.69 11.03 36.84
N LEU A 452 -0.92 11.29 35.56
CA LEU A 452 -0.04 10.85 34.47
C LEU A 452 0.71 12.05 33.90
N THR A 453 2.03 12.06 34.08
CA THR A 453 2.91 13.13 33.56
C THR A 453 2.68 13.35 32.07
N PRO A 454 2.18 14.52 31.66
CA PRO A 454 1.74 14.73 30.30
C PRO A 454 2.92 15.09 29.38
N PRO A 455 2.79 14.91 28.06
CA PRO A 455 3.81 15.32 27.10
C PRO A 455 4.00 16.85 27.12
N VAL A 456 5.26 17.30 26.99
CA VAL A 456 5.57 18.72 26.85
C VAL A 456 5.21 19.17 25.43
N LEU A 457 4.22 20.05 25.31
CA LEU A 457 3.84 20.65 24.04
C LEU A 457 4.80 21.77 23.65
N SER A 458 5.10 21.90 22.35
CA SER A 458 5.81 23.07 21.82
C SER A 458 4.98 24.34 22.04
N ALA A 459 5.63 25.42 22.47
CA ALA A 459 5.04 26.75 22.59
C ALA A 459 4.63 27.31 21.21
N ASN A 460 5.35 26.95 20.15
CA ASN A 460 5.10 27.40 18.78
C ASN A 460 4.10 26.49 18.04
N ARG A 461 3.31 25.66 18.74
CA ARG A 461 2.26 24.85 18.10
C ARG A 461 1.14 25.76 17.60
N MET A 462 0.52 25.40 16.48
CA MET A 462 -0.76 26.02 16.12
C MET A 462 -1.81 25.64 17.16
N ILE A 463 -2.49 26.63 17.71
CA ILE A 463 -3.65 26.51 18.61
C ILE A 463 -4.87 27.11 17.92
N ILE A 464 -6.08 26.78 18.39
CA ILE A 464 -7.27 27.56 18.04
C ILE A 464 -7.32 28.77 18.98
N ASP A 465 -7.23 29.96 18.40
CA ASP A 465 -7.26 31.26 19.05
C ASP A 465 -8.49 32.08 18.59
N PRO A 466 -8.80 33.24 19.18
CA PRO A 466 -9.94 34.07 18.77
C PRO A 466 -9.90 34.51 17.30
N TYR A 467 -8.71 34.58 16.70
CA TYR A 467 -8.51 35.00 15.31
C TYR A 467 -8.64 33.85 14.30
N THR A 468 -8.64 32.60 14.75
CA THR A 468 -8.71 31.41 13.89
C THR A 468 -9.93 30.52 14.17
N VAL A 469 -10.66 30.74 15.27
CA VAL A 469 -11.84 29.95 15.67
C VAL A 469 -12.89 29.80 14.55
N TYR A 470 -13.10 30.84 13.74
CA TYR A 470 -14.06 30.82 12.62
C TYR A 470 -13.70 29.83 11.51
N LEU A 471 -12.43 29.45 11.37
CA LEU A 471 -11.98 28.43 10.39
C LEU A 471 -12.34 27.00 10.83
N TYR A 472 -12.63 26.80 12.11
CA TYR A 472 -12.88 25.49 12.72
C TYR A 472 -14.32 25.31 13.21
N ALA A 473 -15.05 26.40 13.44
CA ALA A 473 -16.48 26.41 13.71
C ALA A 473 -17.30 25.82 12.54
N GLN A 474 -18.58 25.54 12.79
CA GLN A 474 -19.54 25.17 11.76
C GLN A 474 -20.06 26.41 11.04
N GLU A 475 -20.34 26.28 9.74
CA GLU A 475 -20.97 27.35 8.96
C GLU A 475 -22.33 27.74 9.57
N GLY A 476 -22.55 29.04 9.75
CA GLY A 476 -23.81 29.59 10.27
C GLY A 476 -23.81 30.00 11.75
N CYS A 477 -22.76 29.70 12.52
CA CYS A 477 -22.54 30.30 13.84
C CYS A 477 -22.45 31.83 13.73
N ARG A 478 -23.20 32.56 14.57
CA ARG A 478 -23.32 34.03 14.53
C ARG A 478 -22.59 34.73 15.66
N ASN A 479 -22.51 34.08 16.82
CA ASN A 479 -21.94 34.63 18.04
C ASN A 479 -20.57 33.99 18.35
N GLU A 480 -19.68 34.70 19.06
CA GLU A 480 -18.37 34.15 19.42
C GLU A 480 -18.47 32.88 20.28
N ASP A 481 -19.41 32.82 21.21
CA ASP A 481 -19.69 31.61 22.02
C ASP A 481 -20.12 30.41 21.14
N GLU A 482 -20.91 30.65 20.10
CA GLU A 482 -21.31 29.62 19.13
C GLU A 482 -20.12 29.15 18.29
N LEU A 483 -19.23 30.06 17.89
CA LEU A 483 -18.01 29.72 17.17
C LEU A 483 -17.10 28.84 18.03
N TRP A 484 -16.87 29.19 19.30
CA TRP A 484 -16.06 28.39 20.23
C TRP A 484 -16.70 27.04 20.55
N ALA A 485 -17.98 27.01 20.91
CA ALA A 485 -18.71 25.78 21.20
C ALA A 485 -18.72 24.82 19.99
N SER A 486 -18.79 25.37 18.77
CA SER A 486 -18.74 24.58 17.54
C SER A 486 -17.32 24.10 17.20
N ALA A 487 -16.31 24.96 17.27
CA ALA A 487 -14.91 24.62 16.99
C ALA A 487 -14.35 23.59 17.99
N LEU A 488 -14.74 23.69 19.26
CA LEU A 488 -14.37 22.78 20.34
C LEU A 488 -15.39 21.64 20.55
N SER A 489 -16.40 21.50 19.68
CA SER A 489 -17.33 20.36 19.77
C SER A 489 -16.59 19.05 19.51
N THR A 490 -16.76 18.09 20.42
CA THR A 490 -16.22 16.73 20.35
C THR A 490 -16.57 16.00 19.04
N TYR A 491 -17.69 16.37 18.42
CA TYR A 491 -18.20 15.75 17.20
C TYR A 491 -18.00 16.58 15.92
N ARG A 492 -17.45 17.80 16.01
CA ARG A 492 -17.28 18.75 14.88
C ARG A 492 -16.62 18.14 13.64
N PHE A 493 -15.66 17.24 13.86
CA PHE A 493 -14.85 16.58 12.83
C PHE A 493 -15.12 15.07 12.72
N GLY A 494 -16.15 14.55 13.41
CA GLY A 494 -16.48 13.12 13.42
C GLY A 494 -15.48 12.24 14.19
N GLY A 495 -14.75 12.80 15.14
CA GLY A 495 -13.68 12.14 15.90
C GLY A 495 -12.46 13.05 16.11
N PRO A 496 -11.30 12.49 16.50
CA PRO A 496 -10.06 13.25 16.65
C PRO A 496 -9.55 13.78 15.32
N ARG A 497 -9.01 15.00 15.34
CA ARG A 497 -8.40 15.63 14.16
C ARG A 497 -7.09 14.95 13.73
N ARG A 498 -6.98 14.63 12.44
CA ARG A 498 -5.75 14.08 11.81
C ARG A 498 -4.68 15.12 11.44
N HIS A 499 -5.00 16.40 11.56
CA HIS A 499 -4.17 17.52 11.13
C HIS A 499 -4.29 18.69 12.11
N ALA A 500 -3.19 19.40 12.34
CA ALA A 500 -3.11 20.54 13.24
C ALA A 500 -4.07 21.70 12.85
N PRO A 501 -4.42 22.60 13.78
CA PRO A 501 -4.15 22.56 15.22
C PRO A 501 -4.87 21.39 15.91
N PHE A 502 -4.13 20.62 16.71
CA PHE A 502 -4.70 19.56 17.53
C PHE A 502 -5.28 20.20 18.80
N ARG A 503 -6.59 20.03 19.03
CA ARG A 503 -7.27 20.70 20.15
C ARG A 503 -6.84 20.07 21.48
N GLU A 504 -6.78 20.87 22.54
CA GLU A 504 -6.60 20.36 23.90
C GLU A 504 -7.85 19.59 24.34
N LEU A 505 -7.70 18.36 24.82
CA LEU A 505 -8.85 17.46 25.08
C LEU A 505 -9.76 17.98 26.20
N TYR A 506 -9.18 18.63 27.21
CA TYR A 506 -9.93 19.19 28.34
C TYR A 506 -10.89 20.33 27.92
N ARG A 507 -10.56 21.04 26.81
CA ARG A 507 -11.35 22.15 26.27
C ARG A 507 -12.52 21.71 25.40
N LEU A 508 -12.60 20.43 25.03
CA LEU A 508 -13.67 19.92 24.18
C LEU A 508 -15.02 19.86 24.91
N THR A 509 -16.13 19.98 24.19
CA THR A 509 -17.47 19.80 24.79
C THR A 509 -17.63 18.39 25.38
N GLU A 510 -18.50 18.18 26.37
CA GLU A 510 -18.72 16.81 26.86
C GLU A 510 -19.13 15.85 25.72
N PRO A 511 -18.55 14.65 25.65
CA PRO A 511 -19.08 13.58 24.81
C PRO A 511 -20.50 13.24 25.24
N MET A 512 -21.32 12.71 24.33
CA MET A 512 -22.69 12.32 24.68
C MET A 512 -22.66 11.13 25.64
N ALA A 513 -23.57 11.10 26.62
CA ALA A 513 -23.58 10.07 27.66
C ALA A 513 -23.82 8.63 27.15
N TRP A 514 -24.28 8.45 25.91
CA TRP A 514 -24.40 7.14 25.26
C TRP A 514 -23.17 6.74 24.44
N ASP A 515 -22.22 7.66 24.23
CA ASP A 515 -21.00 7.42 23.48
C ASP A 515 -19.90 6.90 24.43
N THR A 516 -19.70 5.60 24.41
CA THR A 516 -18.66 4.88 25.15
C THR A 516 -17.48 4.51 24.25
N SER A 517 -17.25 5.24 23.16
CA SER A 517 -16.10 5.01 22.28
C SER A 517 -14.78 5.43 22.95
N ASP A 518 -13.67 4.82 22.53
CA ASP A 518 -12.33 5.18 23.03
C ASP A 518 -12.01 6.67 22.90
N TRP A 519 -12.58 7.33 21.90
CA TRP A 519 -12.46 8.78 21.70
C TRP A 519 -13.15 9.56 22.83
N ALA A 520 -14.43 9.27 23.09
CA ALA A 520 -15.19 9.90 24.16
C ALA A 520 -14.55 9.65 25.53
N GLU A 521 -14.12 8.42 25.78
CA GLU A 521 -13.46 8.04 27.03
C GLU A 521 -12.11 8.73 27.23
N ASN A 522 -11.30 8.92 26.17
CA ASN A 522 -10.04 9.66 26.27
C ASN A 522 -10.26 11.14 26.61
N ILE A 523 -11.37 11.74 26.15
CA ILE A 523 -11.75 13.11 26.54
C ILE A 523 -12.15 13.18 28.01
N ARG A 524 -13.03 12.27 28.47
CA ARG A 524 -13.45 12.20 29.88
C ARG A 524 -12.26 12.02 30.82
N TRP A 525 -11.34 11.11 30.47
CA TRP A 525 -10.09 10.91 31.22
C TRP A 525 -9.24 12.19 31.26
N ALA A 526 -9.05 12.87 30.12
CA ALA A 526 -8.25 14.09 30.07
C ALA A 526 -8.88 15.25 30.86
N LYS A 527 -10.21 15.31 30.93
CA LYS A 527 -10.95 16.26 31.78
C LYS A 527 -10.82 15.96 33.26
N GLU A 528 -10.87 14.69 33.66
CA GLU A 528 -10.59 14.28 35.04
C GLU A 528 -9.17 14.68 35.46
N GLN A 529 -8.17 14.47 34.61
CA GLN A 529 -6.79 14.93 34.85
C GLN A 529 -6.68 16.46 34.92
N TYR A 530 -7.43 17.21 34.09
CA TYR A 530 -7.47 18.67 34.18
C TYR A 530 -8.12 19.14 35.48
N LYS A 531 -9.24 18.53 35.88
CA LYS A 531 -10.00 18.88 37.08
C LYS A 531 -9.20 18.65 38.38
N GLU A 532 -8.54 17.49 38.50
CA GLU A 532 -7.82 17.13 39.73
C GLU A 532 -6.36 17.65 39.75
N PHE A 533 -5.72 17.84 38.59
CA PHE A 533 -4.28 18.15 38.50
C PHE A 533 -3.90 19.36 37.63
N GLY A 534 -4.86 20.06 37.02
CA GLY A 534 -4.59 21.22 36.16
C GLY A 534 -3.84 20.87 34.85
N VAL A 535 -3.94 19.62 34.38
CA VAL A 535 -3.18 19.16 33.20
C VAL A 535 -3.83 19.61 31.90
N GLU A 536 -3.19 20.57 31.22
CA GLU A 536 -3.70 21.17 29.98
C GLU A 536 -3.13 20.58 28.68
N THR A 537 -2.08 19.76 28.75
CA THR A 537 -1.25 19.41 27.57
C THR A 537 -1.65 18.13 26.83
N TRP A 538 -2.72 17.46 27.23
CA TRP A 538 -3.32 16.37 26.46
C TRP A 538 -4.11 16.92 25.26
N THR A 539 -3.88 16.38 24.06
CA THR A 539 -4.43 16.90 22.80
C THR A 539 -4.91 15.77 21.89
N GLU A 540 -5.57 16.12 20.79
CA GLU A 540 -5.98 15.22 19.71
C GLU A 540 -4.83 14.50 18.95
N TYR A 541 -3.57 14.67 19.37
CA TYR A 541 -2.43 14.04 18.71
C TYR A 541 -2.45 12.51 18.90
N ASP A 542 -2.22 11.73 17.84
CA ASP A 542 -2.38 10.26 17.87
C ASP A 542 -1.57 9.59 19.01
N ASP A 543 -0.32 9.99 19.23
CA ASP A 543 0.52 9.47 20.34
C ASP A 543 -0.02 9.86 21.73
N HIS A 544 -0.69 11.01 21.86
CA HIS A 544 -1.35 11.40 23.11
C HIS A 544 -2.54 10.47 23.37
N LEU A 545 -3.39 10.25 22.37
CA LEU A 545 -4.55 9.36 22.47
C LEU A 545 -4.14 7.91 22.73
N GLU A 546 -3.10 7.40 22.05
CA GLU A 546 -2.58 6.05 22.31
C GLU A 546 -2.04 5.88 23.74
N ARG A 547 -1.34 6.90 24.28
CA ARG A 547 -0.86 6.87 25.68
C ARG A 547 -2.01 6.83 26.67
N ILE A 548 -3.04 7.65 26.45
CA ILE A 548 -4.24 7.69 27.30
C ILE A 548 -4.96 6.33 27.24
N THR A 549 -5.24 5.79 26.05
CA THR A 549 -5.89 4.49 25.89
C THR A 549 -5.07 3.37 26.56
N ARG A 550 -3.75 3.34 26.35
CA ARG A 550 -2.85 2.35 26.97
C ARG A 550 -2.88 2.45 28.50
N TRP A 551 -2.83 3.66 29.05
CA TRP A 551 -2.93 3.88 30.50
C TRP A 551 -4.27 3.45 31.07
N ARG A 552 -5.38 3.81 30.41
CA ARG A 552 -6.74 3.40 30.79
C ARG A 552 -6.87 1.87 30.82
N MET A 553 -6.38 1.18 29.79
CA MET A 553 -6.38 -0.28 29.75
C MET A 553 -5.53 -0.92 30.86
N GLN A 554 -4.36 -0.34 31.17
CA GLN A 554 -3.48 -0.85 32.24
C GLN A 554 -4.05 -0.63 33.65
N THR A 555 -4.78 0.45 33.86
CA THR A 555 -5.38 0.82 35.15
C THR A 555 -6.84 0.36 35.30
N LEU A 556 -7.39 -0.29 34.27
CA LEU A 556 -8.83 -0.62 34.14
C LEU A 556 -9.74 0.61 34.33
N TRP A 557 -9.26 1.79 33.92
CA TRP A 557 -10.04 3.03 33.95
C TRP A 557 -11.11 3.02 32.86
N VAL A 558 -12.33 3.35 33.26
CA VAL A 558 -13.52 3.60 32.43
C VAL A 558 -14.23 4.87 32.91
N SER A 559 -15.24 5.37 32.20
CA SER A 559 -16.13 6.45 32.67
C SER A 559 -17.37 5.96 33.42
N GLU A 560 -18.09 6.86 34.12
CA GLU A 560 -19.39 6.59 34.73
C GLU A 560 -20.43 6.24 33.66
N GLU A 561 -20.36 6.89 32.50
CA GLU A 561 -21.24 6.63 31.37
C GLU A 561 -20.99 5.26 30.73
N THR A 562 -19.73 4.83 30.68
CA THR A 562 -19.36 3.47 30.27
C THR A 562 -19.94 2.42 31.21
N VAL A 563 -19.81 2.61 32.53
CA VAL A 563 -20.42 1.71 33.54
C VAL A 563 -21.95 1.73 33.42
N SER A 564 -22.55 2.91 33.25
CA SER A 564 -23.99 3.09 33.11
C SER A 564 -24.58 2.48 31.83
N ALA A 565 -23.78 2.41 30.75
CA ALA A 565 -24.18 1.77 29.49
C ALA A 565 -24.21 0.22 29.58
N GLY A 566 -23.64 -0.34 30.64
CA GLY A 566 -23.51 -1.78 30.87
C GLY A 566 -22.24 -2.38 30.27
N MET A 567 -21.09 -1.71 30.44
CA MET A 567 -19.82 -2.45 30.66
C MET A 567 -19.79 -2.94 32.10
#